data_AF-A0A4P5YKD7-F1
#
_entry.id   AF-A0A4P5YKD7-F1
#
_cell.length_a   1.000
_cell.length_b   1.000
_cell.length_c   1.000
_cell.angle_alpha   90.00
_cell.angle_beta   90.00
_cell.angle_gamma   90.00
#
_symmetry.space_group_name_H-M   'P 1'
#
loop_
_entity.id
_entity.type
_entity.pdbx_description
1 polymer ?
#
loop_
_entity_poly.entity_id
_entity_poly.type
_entity_poly.pdbx_seq_one_letter_code
_entity_poly.pdbx_strand_id
1 'polypeptide(L)'
;MVKNTAFDPDKLVLTKNEILEFCDKVIEKWNKHPSKNANNILAMTAVKASIVWTDEDSLKAIWGEIIGWVFELLYENALSQGKSDDVDWSNVMKKLKSKK
;
A
#
# COMPACT_ATOMS: atom_id res chain seq x y z
N MET A 1 29.86 -0.36 -11.57
CA MET A 1 29.32 -0.54 -10.21
C MET A 1 27.81 -0.49 -10.30
N VAL A 2 27.14 -1.64 -10.18
CA VAL A 2 25.68 -1.71 -10.20
C VAL A 2 25.20 -1.07 -8.89
N LYS A 3 24.52 0.08 -8.97
CA LYS A 3 23.87 0.66 -7.79
C LYS A 3 22.88 -0.38 -7.28
N ASN A 4 23.07 -0.82 -6.05
CA ASN A 4 22.14 -1.69 -5.37
C ASN A 4 20.80 -0.93 -5.28
N THR A 5 19.85 -1.23 -6.16
CA THR A 5 18.49 -0.65 -6.16
C THR A 5 17.61 -1.37 -5.14
N ALA A 6 18.20 -1.75 -4.01
CA ALA A 6 17.44 -2.30 -2.90
C ALA A 6 16.52 -1.19 -2.38
N PHE A 7 15.28 -1.56 -2.10
CA PHE A 7 14.32 -0.70 -1.42
C PHE A 7 14.98 -0.13 -0.16
N ASP A 8 15.01 1.20 -0.07
CA ASP A 8 15.62 1.92 1.05
C ASP A 8 14.49 2.42 1.96
N PRO A 9 14.21 1.71 3.07
CA PRO A 9 13.11 2.07 3.96
C PRO A 9 13.30 3.45 4.60
N ASP A 10 14.53 3.96 4.69
CA ASP A 10 14.82 5.31 5.19
C ASP A 10 14.47 6.40 4.16
N LYS A 11 14.35 6.03 2.88
CA LYS A 11 13.84 6.90 1.80
C LYS A 11 12.36 6.74 1.55
N LEU A 12 11.67 5.92 2.33
CA LEU A 12 10.22 5.84 2.29
C LEU A 12 9.66 7.18 2.78
N VAL A 13 9.25 8.04 1.86
CA VAL A 13 8.57 9.31 2.19
C VAL A 13 7.12 9.00 2.54
N LEU A 14 6.94 8.30 3.67
CA LEU A 14 5.63 7.97 4.22
C LEU A 14 5.62 8.40 5.68
N THR A 15 5.06 9.57 5.93
CA THR A 15 4.94 10.13 7.27
C THR A 15 3.80 9.45 8.02
N LYS A 16 3.89 9.42 9.35
CA LYS A 16 2.82 8.92 10.23
C LYS A 16 1.46 9.54 9.88
N ASN A 17 1.44 10.84 9.59
CA ASN A 17 0.23 11.55 9.23
C ASN A 17 -0.38 11.08 7.91
N GLU A 18 0.42 10.78 6.89
CA GLU A 18 -0.09 10.24 5.62
C GLU A 18 -0.72 8.86 5.79
N ILE A 19 -0.15 8.02 6.67
CA ILE A 19 -0.71 6.71 6.99
C ILE A 19 -2.04 6.87 7.73
N LEU A 20 -2.12 7.79 8.69
CA LEU A 20 -3.36 8.10 9.41
C LEU A 20 -4.44 8.66 8.47
N GLU A 21 -4.07 9.54 7.55
CA GLU A 21 -4.97 10.09 6.53
C GLU A 21 -5.48 8.98 5.60
N PHE A 22 -4.63 8.02 5.23
CA PHE A 22 -5.05 6.84 4.49
C PHE A 22 -6.09 6.03 5.26
N CYS A 23 -5.86 5.74 6.54
CA CYS A 23 -6.84 5.04 7.38
C CYS A 23 -8.17 5.78 7.44
N ASP A 24 -8.14 7.11 7.59
CA ASP A 24 -9.34 7.94 7.61
C ASP A 24 -10.13 7.88 6.30
N LYS A 25 -9.46 7.99 5.16
CA LYS A 25 -10.10 7.85 3.84
C LYS A 25 -10.76 6.49 3.66
N VAL A 26 -10.14 5.41 4.15
CA VAL A 26 -10.71 4.06 4.07
C VAL A 26 -11.94 3.92 4.97
N ILE A 27 -11.88 4.42 6.20
CA ILE A 27 -13.00 4.42 7.14
C ILE A 27 -14.17 5.25 6.57
N GLU A 28 -13.91 6.45 6.07
CA GLU A 28 -14.91 7.32 5.43
C GLU A 28 -15.59 6.61 4.25
N LYS A 29 -14.80 5.97 3.38
CA LYS A 29 -15.31 5.19 2.24
C LYS A 29 -16.28 4.09 2.69
N TRP A 30 -15.94 3.35 3.74
CA TRP A 30 -16.77 2.25 4.22
C TRP A 30 -17.99 2.69 5.03
N ASN A 31 -17.89 3.83 5.71
CA ASN A 31 -19.01 4.45 6.42
C ASN A 31 -20.15 4.89 5.50
N LYS A 32 -19.96 4.95 4.18
CA LYS A 32 -21.07 5.12 3.22
C LYS A 32 -22.07 3.95 3.25
N HIS A 33 -21.62 2.75 3.67
CA HIS A 33 -22.45 1.56 3.83
C HIS A 33 -22.06 0.77 5.10
N PRO A 34 -22.34 1.32 6.29
CA PRO A 34 -21.73 0.87 7.54
C PRO A 34 -22.17 -0.55 7.92
N SER A 35 -23.45 -0.92 7.71
CA SER A 35 -23.94 -2.26 8.03
C SER A 35 -23.27 -3.37 7.21
N LYS A 36 -22.84 -3.08 5.97
CA LYS A 36 -22.12 -4.03 5.12
C LYS A 36 -20.62 -4.12 5.45
N ASN A 37 -20.08 -3.07 6.05
CA ASN A 37 -18.64 -2.91 6.28
C ASN A 37 -18.28 -2.90 7.77
N ALA A 38 -19.20 -3.26 8.68
CA ALA A 38 -19.02 -3.08 10.12
C ALA A 38 -17.69 -3.69 10.64
N ASN A 39 -17.39 -4.93 10.24
CA ASN A 39 -16.15 -5.60 10.61
C ASN A 39 -14.91 -4.92 10.01
N ASN A 40 -15.01 -4.44 8.76
CA ASN A 40 -13.90 -3.76 8.09
C ASN A 40 -13.61 -2.41 8.75
N ILE A 41 -14.65 -1.66 9.10
CA ILE A 41 -14.54 -0.39 9.83
C ILE A 41 -13.89 -0.62 11.19
N LEU A 42 -14.35 -1.64 11.93
CA LEU A 42 -13.77 -1.99 13.23
C LEU A 42 -12.28 -2.34 13.09
N ALA A 43 -11.93 -3.20 12.14
CA ALA A 43 -10.56 -3.61 11.90
C ALA A 43 -9.67 -2.42 11.49
N MET A 44 -10.11 -1.57 10.57
CA MET A 44 -9.33 -0.40 10.16
C MET A 44 -9.23 0.66 11.27
N THR A 45 -10.25 0.79 12.12
CA THR A 45 -10.17 1.63 13.31
C THR A 45 -9.09 1.12 14.26
N ALA A 46 -8.97 -0.20 14.45
CA ALA A 46 -7.91 -0.80 15.24
C ALA A 46 -6.51 -0.59 14.62
N VAL A 47 -6.39 -0.71 13.28
CA VAL A 47 -5.15 -0.38 12.56
C VAL A 47 -4.79 1.09 12.74
N LYS A 48 -5.75 2.02 12.58
CA LYS A 48 -5.53 3.44 12.83
C LYS A 48 -5.03 3.68 14.26
N ALA A 49 -5.66 3.05 15.24
CA ALA A 49 -5.26 3.17 16.63
C ALA A 49 -3.82 2.67 16.85
N SER A 50 -3.44 1.52 16.29
CA SER A 50 -2.07 1.02 16.43
C SER A 50 -1.05 2.02 15.86
N ILE A 51 -1.31 2.63 14.70
CA ILE A 51 -0.44 3.67 14.12
C ILE A 51 -0.31 4.89 15.06
N VAL A 52 -1.40 5.33 15.69
CA VAL A 52 -1.36 6.45 16.65
C VAL A 52 -0.43 6.15 17.82
N TRP A 53 -0.45 4.92 18.35
CA TRP A 53 0.34 4.51 19.51
C TRP A 53 1.79 4.13 19.20
N THR A 54 2.11 3.78 17.95
CA THR A 54 3.49 3.42 17.54
C THR A 54 4.35 4.67 17.36
N ASP A 55 5.61 4.61 17.82
CA ASP A 55 6.61 5.64 17.57
C ASP A 55 7.04 5.70 16.09
N GLU A 56 7.63 6.81 15.65
CA GLU A 56 7.93 7.01 14.24
C GLU A 56 8.93 6.00 13.66
N ASP A 57 9.95 5.60 14.43
CA ASP A 57 11.01 4.72 13.94
C ASP A 57 10.49 3.29 13.78
N SER A 58 9.76 2.79 14.78
CA SER A 58 9.06 1.51 14.70
C SER A 58 8.03 1.51 13.57
N LEU A 59 7.29 2.61 13.39
CA LEU A 59 6.29 2.72 12.32
C LEU A 59 6.94 2.66 10.93
N LYS A 60 8.04 3.39 10.72
CA LYS A 60 8.80 3.35 9.46
C LYS A 60 9.32 1.97 9.15
N ALA A 61 9.91 1.28 10.14
CA ALA A 61 10.40 -0.08 9.96
C ALA A 61 9.28 -1.05 9.54
N ILE A 62 8.17 -1.06 10.28
CA ILE A 62 7.04 -1.96 9.99
C ILE A 62 6.41 -1.67 8.63
N TRP A 63 6.13 -0.40 8.32
CA TRP A 63 5.51 -0.04 7.05
C TRP A 63 6.46 -0.19 5.86
N GLY A 64 7.77 -0.04 6.09
CA GLY A 64 8.80 -0.39 5.12
C GLY A 64 8.71 -1.85 4.69
N GLU A 65 8.65 -2.78 5.64
CA GLU A 65 8.48 -4.22 5.36
C GLU A 65 7.20 -4.52 4.58
N ILE A 66 6.06 -3.95 5.02
CA ILE A 66 4.76 -4.15 4.36
C ILE A 66 4.83 -3.68 2.90
N ILE A 67 5.35 -2.48 2.67
CA ILE A 67 5.39 -1.88 1.33
C ILE A 67 6.40 -2.59 0.43
N GLY A 68 7.57 -2.94 0.96
CA GLY A 68 8.57 -3.74 0.24
C GLY A 68 7.97 -5.05 -0.26
N TRP A 69 7.32 -5.79 0.64
CA TRP A 69 6.65 -7.05 0.29
C TRP A 69 5.52 -6.86 -0.74
N VAL A 70 4.69 -5.83 -0.60
CA VAL A 70 3.61 -5.54 -1.58
C VAL A 70 4.19 -5.24 -2.96
N PHE A 71 5.27 -4.46 -3.05
CA PHE A 71 5.91 -4.15 -4.33
C PHE A 71 6.50 -5.39 -4.99
N GLU A 72 7.18 -6.24 -4.23
CA GLU A 72 7.71 -7.51 -4.71
C GLU A 72 6.57 -8.40 -5.25
N LEU A 73 5.49 -8.55 -4.48
CA LEU A 73 4.32 -9.32 -4.89
C LEU A 73 3.69 -8.77 -6.18
N LEU A 74 3.58 -7.45 -6.33
CA LEU A 74 3.05 -6.83 -7.55
C LEU A 74 3.99 -7.04 -8.74
N TYR A 75 5.30 -6.97 -8.52
CA TYR A 75 6.31 -7.23 -9.54
C TYR A 75 6.28 -8.68 -10.03
N GLU A 76 6.23 -9.64 -9.11
CA GLU A 76 6.12 -11.06 -9.45
C GLU A 76 4.82 -11.38 -10.19
N ASN A 77 3.69 -10.86 -9.70
CA ASN A 77 2.40 -11.01 -10.36
C ASN A 77 2.42 -10.42 -11.77
N ALA A 78 3.09 -9.27 -11.93
CA ALA A 78 3.29 -8.67 -13.23
C ALA A 78 4.08 -9.61 -14.15
N LEU A 79 5.29 -10.02 -13.75
CA LEU A 79 6.12 -10.94 -14.54
C LEU A 79 5.39 -12.24 -14.91
N SER A 80 4.59 -12.80 -14.00
CA SER A 80 3.81 -14.00 -14.27
C SER A 80 2.77 -13.77 -15.36
N GLN A 81 2.04 -12.64 -15.33
CA GLN A 81 1.05 -12.30 -16.34
C GLN A 81 1.68 -12.01 -17.71
N GLY A 82 2.85 -11.36 -17.73
CA GLY A 82 3.59 -11.10 -18.98
C GLY A 82 4.27 -12.32 -19.59
N LYS A 83 4.43 -13.41 -18.82
CA LYS A 83 4.89 -14.71 -19.31
C LYS A 83 3.74 -15.59 -19.81
N SER A 84 2.54 -15.46 -19.23
CA SER A 84 1.37 -16.24 -19.64
C SER A 84 0.68 -15.66 -20.86
N ASP A 85 0.65 -14.34 -20.98
CA ASP A 85 0.00 -13.65 -22.07
C ASP A 85 1.02 -12.71 -22.73
N ASP A 86 1.09 -12.72 -24.06
CA ASP A 86 1.90 -11.84 -24.93
C ASP A 86 1.45 -10.37 -24.81
N VAL A 87 1.39 -9.86 -23.58
CA VAL A 87 0.71 -8.63 -23.17
C VAL A 87 1.72 -7.51 -23.08
N ASP A 88 1.52 -6.53 -23.95
CA ASP A 88 2.24 -5.27 -23.96
C ASP A 88 1.96 -4.46 -22.67
N TRP A 89 2.97 -4.45 -21.78
CA TRP A 89 3.03 -3.68 -20.54
C TRP A 89 2.67 -2.19 -20.70
N SER A 90 2.87 -1.62 -21.90
CA SER A 90 2.49 -0.23 -22.19
C SER A 90 0.98 0.01 -22.01
N ASN A 91 0.14 -1.00 -22.28
CA ASN A 91 -1.31 -0.90 -22.18
C ASN A 91 -1.82 -1.08 -20.75
N VAL A 92 -1.18 -1.95 -19.96
CA VAL A 92 -1.50 -2.09 -18.53
C VAL A 92 -1.19 -0.79 -17.78
N MET A 93 -0.03 -0.19 -18.06
CA MET A 93 0.38 1.06 -17.42
C MET A 93 -0.53 2.24 -17.82
N LYS A 94 -0.99 2.28 -19.07
CA LYS A 94 -1.99 3.27 -19.52
C LYS A 94 -3.32 3.13 -18.77
N LYS A 95 -3.82 1.92 -18.54
CA LYS A 95 -5.08 1.67 -17.80
C LYS A 95 -5.01 2.09 -16.34
N LEU A 96 -3.85 1.93 -15.69
CA LEU A 96 -3.62 2.40 -14.33
C LEU A 96 -3.58 3.93 -14.26
N LYS A 97 -3.01 4.59 -15.27
CA LYS A 97 -2.92 6.05 -15.35
C LYS A 97 -4.24 6.73 -15.72
N SER A 98 -5.15 6.05 -16.42
CA SER A 98 -6.43 6.61 -16.87
C SER A 98 -7.58 6.51 -15.87
N LYS A 99 -7.38 5.90 -14.70
CA LYS A 99 -8.39 5.84 -13.61
C LYS A 99 -8.26 7.00 -12.60
N LYS A 100 -7.95 8.20 -13.08
CA LYS A 100 -7.95 9.42 -12.28
C LYS A 100 -9.22 10.23 -12.53
#